data_AF-A0AAD4D9Q7-F1
#
_entry.id   AF-A0AAD4D9Q7-F1
#
_cell.length_a   1.000
_cell.length_b   1.000
_cell.length_c   1.000
_cell.angle_alpha   90.00
_cell.angle_beta   90.00
_cell.angle_gamma   90.00
#
_symmetry.space_group_name_H-M   'P 1'
#
loop_
_entity.id
_entity.type
_entity.pdbx_description
1 polymer ?
#
loop_
_entity_poly.entity_id
_entity_poly.type
_entity_poly.pdbx_seq_one_letter_code
_entity_poly.pdbx_strand_id
1 'polypeptide(L)'
;MSPPASLCTLPVDVLNAIALVLPCREFGRLLQTNRYIHDTLDTHWIWHQRFVARMGQGFLTAKLKQVEEDAPAPTTVAESETECVYLNKTSAASKEQLIEWYRQYSRTVIPSRDMAIIHMGNNGFHWTMSMVADSQFGEMARLGHVNWLDVSAVFHGVVPGQYYVQWGLVVNSVSAVQYTLFRAVALGSHEFPSWDNTHPDTIGFKPQRATTFIQYTNSPTRKFFKGGPMIFQHPDILTITAEYPTVFVQFKDHDNIRIKSSMSVDYVRLVRVDDWDNVIVPEAVDAEWVEEERRMEEERSRNRGMFGGFGQGLDDDTAEGFDPVWIGSESDDSDALDDEPHPDELSDA
;
A
#
# COMPACT_ATOMS: atom_id res chain seq x y z
N MET A 1 32.23 36.87 0.88
CA MET A 1 31.41 35.67 1.15
C MET A 1 30.25 35.70 0.19
N SER A 2 30.11 34.67 -0.66
CA SER A 2 28.94 34.55 -1.53
C SER A 2 27.70 34.35 -0.64
N PRO A 3 26.55 34.96 -0.97
CA PRO A 3 25.33 34.70 -0.22
C PRO A 3 25.03 33.19 -0.24
N PRO A 4 24.44 32.64 0.83
CA PRO A 4 24.06 31.23 0.86
C PRO A 4 23.10 30.94 -0.29
N ALA A 5 23.27 29.78 -0.92
CA ALA A 5 22.42 29.35 -2.02
C ALA A 5 20.95 29.37 -1.60
N SER A 6 20.11 30.06 -2.37
CA SER A 6 18.68 30.16 -2.14
C SER A 6 17.93 29.29 -3.14
N LEU A 7 16.75 28.78 -2.77
CA LEU A 7 15.85 28.07 -3.69
C LEU A 7 15.58 28.88 -4.98
N CYS A 8 15.53 30.21 -4.88
CA CYS A 8 15.31 31.09 -6.04
C CYS A 8 16.53 31.22 -6.98
N THR A 9 17.68 30.68 -6.58
CA THR A 9 18.93 30.70 -7.37
C THR A 9 19.25 29.35 -8.01
N LEU A 10 18.44 28.32 -7.72
CA LEU A 10 18.59 27.00 -8.32
C LEU A 10 18.14 27.01 -9.80
N PRO A 11 18.78 26.21 -10.67
CA PRO A 11 18.28 25.98 -12.01
C PRO A 11 16.84 25.43 -11.99
N VAL A 12 16.02 25.84 -12.97
CA VAL A 12 14.62 25.41 -13.10
C VAL A 12 14.50 23.89 -13.14
N ASP A 13 15.42 23.18 -13.81
CA ASP A 13 15.41 21.72 -13.88
C ASP A 13 15.57 21.06 -12.50
N VAL A 14 16.34 21.68 -11.60
CA VAL A 14 16.49 21.19 -10.22
C VAL A 14 15.22 21.44 -9.42
N LEU A 15 14.58 22.60 -9.59
CA LEU A 15 13.28 22.90 -8.98
C LEU A 15 12.19 21.94 -9.48
N ASN A 16 12.20 21.61 -10.76
CA ASN A 16 11.30 20.64 -11.35
C ASN A 16 11.53 19.25 -10.75
N ALA A 17 12.78 18.80 -10.65
CA ALA A 17 13.11 17.51 -10.02
C ALA A 17 12.63 17.44 -8.56
N ILE A 18 12.86 18.50 -7.78
CA ILE A 18 12.35 18.62 -6.40
C ILE A 18 10.82 18.56 -6.39
N ALA A 19 10.17 19.32 -7.27
CA ALA A 19 8.71 19.31 -7.38
C ALA A 19 8.22 17.87 -7.58
N LEU A 20 8.71 17.15 -8.58
CA LEU A 20 8.19 15.84 -8.95
C LEU A 20 8.31 14.78 -7.84
N VAL A 21 9.32 14.86 -6.97
CA VAL A 21 9.53 13.88 -5.87
C VAL A 21 8.76 14.21 -4.60
N LEU A 22 8.34 15.47 -4.40
CA LEU A 22 7.67 15.87 -3.16
C LEU A 22 6.27 15.25 -3.02
N PRO A 23 5.86 14.79 -1.83
CA PRO A 23 4.48 14.42 -1.56
C PRO A 23 3.50 15.57 -1.83
N CYS A 24 2.24 15.26 -2.15
CA CYS A 24 1.23 16.27 -2.53
C CYS A 24 1.13 17.43 -1.53
N ARG A 25 1.18 17.14 -0.22
CA ARG A 25 1.11 18.15 0.85
C ARG A 25 2.32 19.07 0.84
N GLU A 26 3.52 18.52 0.76
CA GLU A 26 4.77 19.29 0.79
C GLU A 26 4.96 20.08 -0.51
N PHE A 27 4.49 19.56 -1.64
CA PHE A 27 4.46 20.32 -2.88
C PHE A 27 3.55 21.54 -2.79
N GLY A 28 2.34 21.39 -2.23
CA GLY A 28 1.44 22.52 -1.99
C GLY A 28 2.07 23.59 -1.08
N ARG A 29 2.80 23.17 -0.05
CA ARG A 29 3.58 24.07 0.82
C ARG A 29 4.72 24.76 0.06
N LEU A 30 5.45 24.02 -0.78
CA LEU A 30 6.52 24.57 -1.61
C LEU A 30 5.99 25.69 -2.52
N LEU A 31 4.85 25.50 -3.17
CA LEU A 31 4.22 26.52 -4.02
C LEU A 31 3.87 27.81 -3.27
N GLN A 32 3.63 27.73 -1.96
CA GLN A 32 3.28 28.87 -1.11
C GLN A 32 4.50 29.63 -0.55
N THR A 33 5.72 29.13 -0.75
CA THR A 33 6.93 29.73 -0.15
C THR A 33 7.28 31.09 -0.74
N ASN A 34 7.16 31.25 -2.07
CA ASN A 34 7.56 32.44 -2.80
C ASN A 34 6.92 32.47 -4.19
N ARG A 35 6.61 33.67 -4.71
CA ARG A 35 6.06 33.90 -6.05
C ARG A 35 6.89 33.30 -7.20
N TYR A 36 8.21 33.40 -7.18
CA TYR A 36 9.10 32.78 -8.17
C TYR A 36 8.92 31.26 -8.23
N ILE A 37 8.85 30.61 -7.07
CA ILE A 37 8.62 29.15 -6.97
C ILE A 37 7.22 28.81 -7.48
N HIS A 38 6.21 29.58 -7.08
CA HIS A 38 4.85 29.43 -7.59
C HIS A 38 4.79 29.55 -9.12
N ASP A 39 5.28 30.65 -9.68
CA ASP A 39 5.20 30.94 -11.11
C ASP A 39 6.02 29.94 -11.95
N THR A 40 7.07 29.35 -11.38
CA THR A 40 7.91 28.33 -12.04
C THR A 40 7.30 26.93 -11.98
N LEU A 41 6.73 26.54 -10.83
CA LEU A 41 6.32 25.16 -10.55
C LEU A 41 4.82 24.92 -10.70
N ASP A 42 3.96 25.93 -10.56
CA ASP A 42 2.52 25.81 -10.75
C ASP A 42 2.16 25.85 -12.25
N THR A 43 2.78 24.97 -13.03
CA THR A 43 2.55 24.85 -14.48
C THR A 43 1.76 23.58 -14.80
N HIS A 44 1.01 23.61 -15.90
CA HIS A 44 0.28 22.43 -16.37
C HIS A 44 1.21 21.23 -16.59
N TRP A 45 2.41 21.49 -17.13
CA TRP A 45 3.42 20.45 -17.35
C TRP A 45 3.85 19.78 -16.03
N ILE A 46 4.12 20.55 -14.97
CA ILE A 46 4.47 19.96 -13.66
C ILE A 46 3.34 19.10 -13.13
N TRP A 47 2.10 19.59 -13.13
CA TRP A 47 0.96 18.79 -12.65
C TRP A 47 0.75 17.52 -13.47
N HIS A 48 0.95 17.58 -14.78
CA HIS A 48 0.91 16.41 -15.65
C HIS A 48 2.01 15.42 -15.27
N GLN A 49 3.26 15.87 -15.18
CA GLN A 49 4.37 15.01 -14.80
C GLN A 49 4.19 14.40 -13.42
N ARG A 50 3.66 15.16 -12.44
CA ARG A 50 3.31 14.63 -11.13
C ARG A 50 2.23 13.57 -11.21
N PHE A 51 1.18 13.81 -11.99
CA PHE A 51 0.11 12.86 -12.17
C PHE A 51 0.61 11.58 -12.83
N VAL A 52 1.36 11.67 -13.93
CA VAL A 52 1.93 10.51 -14.62
C VAL A 52 2.93 9.79 -13.75
N ALA A 53 3.83 10.53 -13.09
CA ALA A 53 4.78 9.96 -12.17
C ALA A 53 4.05 9.16 -11.11
N ARG A 54 3.01 9.72 -10.47
CA ARG A 54 2.29 9.09 -9.34
C ARG A 54 1.25 8.03 -9.72
N MET A 55 0.44 8.29 -10.75
CA MET A 55 -0.75 7.54 -11.12
C MET A 55 -0.61 6.77 -12.44
N GLY A 56 0.49 6.96 -13.16
CA GLY A 56 0.73 6.33 -14.46
C GLY A 56 0.09 7.09 -15.62
N GLN A 57 0.72 6.97 -16.79
CA GLN A 57 0.25 7.61 -18.03
C GLN A 57 -1.11 7.06 -18.48
N GLY A 58 -1.32 5.75 -18.39
CA GLY A 58 -2.56 5.10 -18.82
C GLY A 58 -3.78 5.63 -18.07
N PHE A 59 -3.65 5.84 -16.76
CA PHE A 59 -4.72 6.37 -15.93
C PHE A 59 -5.09 7.81 -16.31
N LEU A 60 -4.09 8.65 -16.58
CA LEU A 60 -4.31 10.02 -17.03
C LEU A 60 -5.02 10.05 -18.39
N THR A 61 -4.56 9.25 -19.35
CA THR A 61 -5.17 9.15 -20.67
C THR A 61 -6.63 8.70 -20.58
N ALA A 62 -6.96 7.75 -19.69
CA ALA A 62 -8.33 7.33 -19.48
C ALA A 62 -9.22 8.47 -18.93
N LYS A 63 -8.71 9.27 -18.00
CA LYS A 63 -9.43 10.42 -17.44
C LYS A 63 -9.64 11.55 -18.45
N LEU A 64 -8.64 11.83 -19.28
CA LEU A 64 -8.75 12.82 -20.33
C LEU A 64 -9.79 12.41 -21.39
N LYS A 65 -9.79 11.14 -21.82
CA LYS A 65 -10.82 10.60 -22.73
C LYS A 65 -12.22 10.71 -22.14
N GLN A 66 -12.39 10.39 -20.85
CA GLN A 66 -13.68 10.54 -20.18
C GLN A 66 -14.22 11.98 -20.29
N VAL A 67 -13.36 12.99 -20.11
CA VAL A 67 -13.77 14.40 -20.25
C VAL A 67 -14.14 14.77 -21.69
N GLU A 68 -13.45 14.21 -22.67
CA GLU A 68 -13.77 14.40 -24.09
C GLU A 68 -15.12 13.76 -24.45
N GLU A 69 -15.41 12.58 -23.90
CA GLU A 69 -16.67 11.86 -24.09
C GLU A 69 -17.86 12.52 -23.35
N ASP A 70 -17.63 13.07 -22.16
CA ASP A 70 -18.64 13.77 -21.35
C ASP A 70 -18.89 15.22 -21.83
N ALA A 71 -18.07 15.75 -22.74
CA ALA A 71 -18.27 17.06 -23.33
C ALA A 71 -19.47 17.05 -24.29
N PRO A 72 -20.29 18.13 -24.33
CA PRO A 72 -21.39 18.21 -25.28
C PRO A 72 -20.88 18.05 -26.70
N ALA A 73 -21.49 17.11 -27.45
CA ALA A 73 -21.01 16.63 -28.74
C ALA A 73 -20.47 17.76 -29.64
N PRO A 74 -19.19 17.73 -30.04
CA PRO A 74 -18.73 18.58 -31.10
C PRO A 74 -19.44 18.18 -32.39
N THR A 75 -19.93 19.17 -33.13
CA THR A 75 -20.41 19.01 -34.50
C THR A 75 -19.31 18.31 -35.31
N THR A 76 -19.54 17.03 -35.63
CA THR A 76 -18.76 16.09 -36.49
C THR A 76 -17.57 16.66 -37.26
N VAL A 77 -16.39 16.01 -37.15
CA VAL A 77 -15.70 15.30 -38.27
C VAL A 77 -14.89 14.14 -37.67
N ALA A 78 -15.00 12.97 -38.30
CA ALA A 78 -14.21 11.79 -37.97
C ALA A 78 -12.81 11.91 -38.57
N GLU A 79 -11.77 11.85 -37.73
CA GLU A 79 -10.44 11.43 -38.14
C GLU A 79 -9.88 10.47 -37.09
N SER A 80 -9.75 9.21 -37.47
CA SER A 80 -9.08 8.16 -36.72
C SER A 80 -7.59 8.22 -37.04
N GLU A 81 -6.82 8.92 -36.23
CA GLU A 81 -5.38 8.72 -36.13
C GLU A 81 -5.04 8.62 -34.64
N THR A 82 -4.09 7.75 -34.30
CA THR A 82 -3.54 7.59 -32.95
C THR A 82 -3.03 8.94 -32.42
N GLU A 83 -3.90 9.69 -31.74
CA GLU A 83 -3.58 10.99 -31.20
C GLU A 83 -2.65 10.83 -30.00
N CYS A 84 -1.39 11.19 -30.23
CA CYS A 84 -0.52 11.68 -29.18
C CYS A 84 -1.21 12.92 -28.59
N VAL A 85 -1.82 12.80 -27.42
CA VAL A 85 -2.50 13.92 -26.74
C VAL A 85 -1.49 15.06 -26.56
N TYR A 86 -1.60 16.09 -27.40
CA TYR A 86 -0.71 17.25 -27.38
C TYR A 86 -1.05 18.14 -26.17
N LEU A 87 -0.34 17.91 -25.07
CA LEU A 87 -0.45 18.57 -23.76
C LEU A 87 -0.23 20.10 -23.77
N ASN A 88 0.11 20.65 -24.92
CA ASN A 88 0.40 22.05 -25.18
C ASN A 88 -0.86 22.87 -25.57
N LYS A 89 -2.06 22.28 -25.55
CA LYS A 89 -3.35 22.97 -25.83
C LYS A 89 -4.39 22.87 -24.71
N THR A 90 -3.96 22.70 -23.48
CA THR A 90 -4.86 22.55 -22.31
C THR A 90 -5.14 23.92 -21.67
N SER A 91 -6.42 24.28 -21.55
CA SER A 91 -6.91 25.53 -20.94
C SER A 91 -6.66 25.58 -19.43
N ALA A 92 -6.79 26.77 -18.81
CA ALA A 92 -6.71 26.90 -17.35
C ALA A 92 -7.68 25.95 -16.61
N ALA A 93 -8.88 25.74 -17.16
CA ALA A 93 -9.87 24.81 -16.61
C ALA A 93 -9.39 23.35 -16.60
N SER A 94 -8.70 22.90 -17.65
CA SER A 94 -8.15 21.53 -17.69
C SER A 94 -7.00 21.32 -16.68
N LYS A 95 -6.20 22.36 -16.41
CA LYS A 95 -5.21 22.31 -15.33
C LYS A 95 -5.88 22.16 -13.97
N GLU A 96 -6.94 22.91 -13.70
CA GLU A 96 -7.70 22.81 -12.44
C GLU A 96 -8.30 21.41 -12.25
N GLN A 97 -8.89 20.83 -13.30
CA GLN A 97 -9.39 19.45 -13.26
C GLN A 97 -8.27 18.45 -12.96
N LEU A 98 -7.11 18.59 -13.60
CA LEU A 98 -5.95 17.73 -13.36
C LEU A 98 -5.47 17.82 -11.91
N ILE A 99 -5.42 19.02 -11.35
CA ILE A 99 -5.07 19.26 -9.94
C ILE A 99 -6.08 18.56 -9.03
N GLU A 100 -7.38 18.70 -9.32
CA GLU A 100 -8.42 18.08 -8.50
C GLU A 100 -8.37 16.55 -8.57
N TRP A 101 -8.21 15.97 -9.77
CA TRP A 101 -8.01 14.53 -9.89
C TRP A 101 -6.75 14.08 -9.15
N TYR A 102 -5.62 14.76 -9.33
CA TYR A 102 -4.39 14.43 -8.63
C TYR A 102 -4.59 14.44 -7.12
N ARG A 103 -5.26 15.48 -6.61
CA ARG A 103 -5.58 15.64 -5.19
C ARG A 103 -6.49 14.52 -4.70
N GLN A 104 -7.56 14.21 -5.43
CA GLN A 104 -8.50 13.15 -5.07
C GLN A 104 -7.78 11.80 -5.03
N TYR A 105 -7.13 11.41 -6.12
CA TYR A 105 -6.49 10.10 -6.24
C TYR A 105 -5.28 9.95 -5.31
N SER A 106 -4.51 11.01 -5.05
CA SER A 106 -3.40 10.93 -4.10
C SER A 106 -3.83 10.67 -2.66
N ARG A 107 -5.10 10.95 -2.33
CA ARG A 107 -5.72 10.70 -1.02
C ARG A 107 -6.43 9.35 -0.94
N THR A 108 -6.81 8.76 -2.07
CA THR A 108 -7.64 7.55 -2.10
C THR A 108 -6.99 6.38 -2.81
N VAL A 109 -5.82 6.54 -3.44
CA VAL A 109 -5.10 5.46 -4.14
C VAL A 109 -3.61 5.50 -3.82
N ILE A 110 -3.05 4.34 -3.49
CA ILE A 110 -1.62 4.15 -3.25
C ILE A 110 -1.12 3.01 -4.15
N PRO A 111 -0.23 3.29 -5.11
CA PRO A 111 0.41 2.25 -5.92
C PRO A 111 1.40 1.44 -5.08
N SER A 112 1.70 0.22 -5.51
CA SER A 112 2.59 -0.73 -4.80
C SER A 112 3.97 -0.16 -4.44
N ARG A 113 4.57 0.66 -5.30
CA ARG A 113 5.87 1.29 -5.03
C ARG A 113 5.86 2.31 -3.87
N ASP A 114 4.69 2.87 -3.56
CA ASP A 114 4.50 3.87 -2.50
C ASP A 114 4.12 3.16 -1.17
N MET A 115 4.02 1.83 -1.16
CA MET A 115 3.71 1.02 0.02
C MET A 115 4.97 0.67 0.82
N ALA A 116 4.82 0.51 2.12
CA ALA A 116 5.84 -0.08 2.97
C ALA A 116 5.69 -1.61 2.91
N ILE A 117 6.65 -2.27 2.24
CA ILE A 117 6.67 -3.73 2.05
C ILE A 117 7.91 -4.29 2.73
N ILE A 118 7.72 -5.11 3.75
CA ILE A 118 8.84 -5.73 4.46
C ILE A 118 9.54 -6.74 3.55
N HIS A 119 10.87 -6.77 3.60
CA HIS A 119 11.75 -7.57 2.74
C HIS A 119 11.76 -7.17 1.26
N MET A 120 11.29 -5.98 0.91
CA MET A 120 11.47 -5.42 -0.43
C MET A 120 12.96 -5.28 -0.78
N GLY A 121 13.35 -5.71 -1.99
CA GLY A 121 14.70 -5.52 -2.50
C GLY A 121 15.79 -6.41 -1.89
N ASN A 122 15.43 -7.35 -1.00
CA ASN A 122 16.39 -8.28 -0.37
C ASN A 122 16.88 -9.35 -1.36
N ASN A 123 17.78 -8.99 -2.27
CA ASN A 123 18.32 -9.81 -3.37
C ASN A 123 17.24 -10.46 -4.26
N GLY A 124 16.03 -9.90 -4.25
CA GLY A 124 14.88 -10.39 -5.02
C GLY A 124 14.27 -11.72 -4.56
N PHE A 125 14.65 -12.26 -3.40
CA PHE A 125 14.12 -13.55 -2.91
C PHE A 125 12.68 -13.47 -2.38
N HIS A 126 12.32 -12.34 -1.76
CA HIS A 126 11.05 -12.18 -1.04
C HIS A 126 10.07 -11.32 -1.82
N TRP A 127 10.34 -10.02 -1.93
CA TRP A 127 9.55 -9.09 -2.72
C TRP A 127 10.42 -8.42 -3.77
N THR A 128 9.88 -8.32 -4.98
CA THR A 128 10.50 -7.60 -6.09
C THR A 128 9.49 -6.66 -6.74
N MET A 129 9.94 -5.45 -7.06
CA MET A 129 9.18 -4.59 -7.97
C MET A 129 9.40 -5.08 -9.40
N SER A 130 8.32 -5.25 -10.15
CA SER A 130 8.34 -5.70 -11.55
C SER A 130 7.52 -4.76 -12.40
N MET A 131 8.05 -4.38 -13.57
CA MET A 131 7.27 -3.67 -14.59
C MET A 131 6.26 -4.62 -15.21
N VAL A 132 4.98 -4.24 -15.25
CA VAL A 132 3.89 -5.08 -15.74
C VAL A 132 2.97 -4.23 -16.62
N ALA A 133 2.76 -4.62 -17.87
CA ALA A 133 1.90 -3.89 -18.80
C ALA A 133 0.43 -3.84 -18.34
N ASP A 134 -0.03 -4.91 -17.69
CA ASP A 134 -1.39 -5.03 -17.16
C ASP A 134 -1.59 -4.33 -15.81
N SER A 135 -0.54 -3.72 -15.23
CA SER A 135 -0.67 -2.88 -14.03
C SER A 135 -1.32 -1.56 -14.38
N GLN A 136 -2.22 -1.10 -13.52
CA GLN A 136 -2.79 0.23 -13.63
C GLN A 136 -1.71 1.34 -13.57
N PHE A 137 -0.61 1.08 -12.87
CA PHE A 137 0.48 2.03 -12.61
C PHE A 137 1.79 1.67 -13.35
N GLY A 138 1.79 0.58 -14.14
CA GLY A 138 2.94 0.09 -14.89
C GLY A 138 3.91 -0.79 -14.08
N GLU A 139 3.69 -0.95 -12.77
CA GLU A 139 4.55 -1.69 -11.86
C GLU A 139 3.76 -2.38 -10.74
N MET A 140 4.21 -3.57 -10.33
CA MET A 140 3.62 -4.33 -9.22
C MET A 140 4.70 -4.87 -8.30
N ALA A 141 4.39 -4.95 -7.02
CA ALA A 141 5.18 -5.72 -6.06
C ALA A 141 4.84 -7.20 -6.17
N ARG A 142 5.81 -8.04 -6.49
CA ARG A 142 5.65 -9.49 -6.65
C ARG A 142 6.28 -10.24 -5.49
N LEU A 143 5.50 -11.13 -4.88
CA LEU A 143 5.95 -12.03 -3.84
C LEU A 143 6.58 -13.29 -4.46
N GLY A 144 7.87 -13.47 -4.20
CA GLY A 144 8.59 -14.73 -4.37
C GLY A 144 8.15 -15.73 -3.31
N HIS A 145 8.87 -15.79 -2.18
CA HIS A 145 8.56 -16.70 -1.07
C HIS A 145 8.88 -16.08 0.29
N VAL A 146 7.96 -16.14 1.27
CA VAL A 146 8.17 -15.68 2.66
C VAL A 146 7.38 -16.52 3.67
N ASN A 147 7.89 -16.70 4.88
CA ASN A 147 7.15 -17.37 5.97
C ASN A 147 6.19 -16.42 6.69
N TRP A 148 6.51 -15.14 6.69
CA TRP A 148 5.66 -14.09 7.21
C TRP A 148 5.74 -12.89 6.27
N LEU A 149 4.67 -12.10 6.21
CA LEU A 149 4.61 -10.92 5.36
C LEU A 149 3.91 -9.78 6.05
N ASP A 150 4.29 -8.57 5.64
CA ASP A 150 3.65 -7.33 6.03
C ASP A 150 3.76 -6.34 4.87
N VAL A 151 2.60 -5.89 4.41
CA VAL A 151 2.45 -4.84 3.40
C VAL A 151 1.49 -3.81 3.97
N SER A 152 1.94 -2.56 4.05
CA SER A 152 1.15 -1.47 4.60
C SER A 152 1.19 -0.23 3.71
N ALA A 153 0.12 0.55 3.79
CA ALA A 153 -0.02 1.81 3.08
C ALA A 153 -0.74 2.84 3.97
N VAL A 154 -0.38 4.11 3.77
CA VAL A 154 -0.87 5.21 4.60
C VAL A 154 -1.47 6.30 3.71
N PHE A 155 -2.79 6.48 3.81
CA PHE A 155 -3.48 7.58 3.14
C PHE A 155 -3.53 8.79 4.07
N HIS A 156 -3.19 9.97 3.53
CA HIS A 156 -3.22 11.21 4.28
C HIS A 156 -4.31 12.14 3.78
N GLY A 157 -5.08 12.74 4.69
CA GLY A 157 -6.05 13.78 4.36
C GLY A 157 -7.25 13.27 3.58
N VAL A 158 -7.67 12.04 3.88
CA VAL A 158 -8.89 11.44 3.32
C VAL A 158 -10.09 12.25 3.76
N VAL A 159 -11.04 12.51 2.86
CA VAL A 159 -12.25 13.27 3.21
C VAL A 159 -13.14 12.42 4.12
N PRO A 160 -13.78 12.97 5.16
CA PRO A 160 -14.76 12.25 5.98
C PRO A 160 -15.82 11.53 5.12
N GLY A 161 -16.21 10.34 5.55
CA GLY A 161 -17.16 9.50 4.81
C GLY A 161 -17.04 8.02 5.13
N GLN A 162 -17.77 7.21 4.38
CA GLN A 162 -17.75 5.75 4.49
C GLN A 162 -17.06 5.17 3.25
N TYR A 163 -16.12 4.27 3.49
CA TYR A 163 -15.27 3.72 2.44
C TYR A 163 -15.14 2.21 2.54
N TYR A 164 -15.10 1.55 1.39
CA TYR A 164 -14.51 0.22 1.26
C TYR A 164 -13.02 0.34 0.99
N VAL A 165 -12.24 -0.54 1.61
CA VAL A 165 -10.82 -0.71 1.28
C VAL A 165 -10.70 -1.77 0.21
N GLN A 166 -10.10 -1.44 -0.92
CA GLN A 166 -9.92 -2.35 -2.05
C GLN A 166 -8.45 -2.55 -2.38
N TRP A 167 -8.03 -3.80 -2.53
CA TRP A 167 -6.70 -4.20 -2.94
C TRP A 167 -6.72 -4.73 -4.37
N GLY A 168 -5.92 -4.14 -5.25
CA GLY A 168 -5.63 -4.66 -6.57
C GLY A 168 -4.56 -5.74 -6.47
N LEU A 169 -4.94 -7.00 -6.66
CA LEU A 169 -4.08 -8.16 -6.44
C LEU A 169 -4.00 -9.04 -7.69
N VAL A 170 -2.88 -9.74 -7.84
CA VAL A 170 -2.78 -10.92 -8.72
C VAL A 170 -2.53 -12.12 -7.82
N VAL A 171 -3.50 -13.01 -7.70
CA VAL A 171 -3.41 -14.18 -6.80
C VAL A 171 -3.45 -15.43 -7.66
N ASN A 172 -2.36 -16.19 -7.68
CA ASN A 172 -2.27 -17.44 -8.45
C ASN A 172 -2.52 -18.68 -7.58
N SER A 173 -2.56 -18.52 -6.26
CA SER A 173 -2.85 -19.58 -5.30
C SER A 173 -3.56 -19.03 -4.07
N VAL A 174 -4.61 -19.71 -3.62
CA VAL A 174 -5.36 -19.35 -2.38
C VAL A 174 -4.44 -19.32 -1.16
N SER A 175 -3.40 -20.16 -1.14
CA SER A 175 -2.43 -20.21 -0.03
C SER A 175 -1.77 -18.86 0.24
N ALA A 176 -1.68 -17.98 -0.77
CA ALA A 176 -1.10 -16.66 -0.64
C ALA A 176 -1.93 -15.72 0.25
N VAL A 177 -3.26 -15.89 0.24
CA VAL A 177 -4.22 -15.03 0.96
C VAL A 177 -4.83 -15.73 2.18
N GLN A 178 -4.84 -17.05 2.20
CA GLN A 178 -5.40 -17.84 3.29
C GLN A 178 -4.69 -17.53 4.61
N TYR A 179 -5.43 -17.14 5.64
CA TYR A 179 -4.94 -16.70 6.94
C TYR A 179 -4.12 -15.39 6.92
N THR A 180 -4.08 -14.67 5.81
CA THR A 180 -3.52 -13.31 5.78
C THR A 180 -4.55 -12.33 6.34
N LEU A 181 -4.22 -11.60 7.40
CA LEU A 181 -5.10 -10.59 7.98
C LEU A 181 -5.03 -9.32 7.13
N PHE A 182 -6.14 -8.95 6.49
CA PHE A 182 -6.36 -7.63 5.93
C PHE A 182 -6.97 -6.75 7.01
N ARG A 183 -6.41 -5.58 7.26
CA ARG A 183 -6.92 -4.64 8.25
C ARG A 183 -6.88 -3.20 7.76
N ALA A 184 -7.75 -2.37 8.33
CA ALA A 184 -7.71 -0.94 8.14
C ALA A 184 -8.17 -0.21 9.39
N VAL A 185 -7.64 1.01 9.58
CA VAL A 185 -8.03 1.89 10.69
C VAL A 185 -7.91 3.34 10.26
N ALA A 186 -8.88 4.16 10.67
CA ALA A 186 -8.83 5.60 10.52
C ALA A 186 -8.36 6.22 11.84
N LEU A 187 -7.33 7.04 11.78
CA LEU A 187 -6.71 7.69 12.94
C LEU A 187 -6.97 9.19 12.85
N GLY A 188 -7.36 9.79 13.98
CA GLY A 188 -7.67 11.23 14.06
C GLY A 188 -6.47 12.16 13.94
N SER A 189 -5.25 11.63 13.89
CA SER A 189 -4.00 12.38 13.84
C SER A 189 -3.02 11.74 12.83
N HIS A 190 -1.81 12.30 12.71
CA HIS A 190 -0.69 11.68 11.96
C HIS A 190 0.01 10.58 12.77
N GLU A 191 -0.73 9.86 13.60
CA GLU A 191 -0.22 8.70 14.32
C GLU A 191 -0.02 7.53 13.36
N PHE A 192 1.04 6.76 13.62
CA PHE A 192 1.21 5.43 13.04
C PHE A 192 0.56 4.44 14.01
N PRO A 193 -0.33 3.55 13.54
CA PRO A 193 -1.00 2.65 14.44
C PRO A 193 -0.01 1.68 15.07
N SER A 194 -0.29 1.29 16.31
CA SER A 194 0.38 0.17 16.94
C SER A 194 0.20 -1.10 16.09
N TRP A 195 1.19 -1.99 16.18
CA TRP A 195 1.24 -3.22 15.40
C TRP A 195 0.12 -4.21 15.77
N ASP A 196 -0.55 -4.05 16.91
CA ASP A 196 -1.28 -5.07 17.64
C ASP A 196 -2.82 -5.06 17.46
N ASN A 197 -3.37 -4.37 16.45
CA ASN A 197 -4.84 -4.29 16.21
C ASN A 197 -5.65 -3.73 17.39
N THR A 198 -5.01 -3.12 18.39
CA THR A 198 -5.66 -2.71 19.63
C THR A 198 -6.55 -1.47 19.48
N HIS A 199 -6.45 -0.76 18.35
CA HIS A 199 -7.31 0.38 18.09
C HIS A 199 -8.75 -0.09 17.88
N PRO A 200 -9.74 0.44 18.64
CA PRO A 200 -11.12 -0.06 18.64
C PRO A 200 -11.81 0.06 17.28
N ASP A 201 -11.43 1.06 16.48
CA ASP A 201 -11.98 1.29 15.14
C ASP A 201 -11.28 0.48 14.03
N THR A 202 -10.44 -0.50 14.39
CA THR A 202 -9.79 -1.36 13.42
C THR A 202 -10.80 -2.34 12.84
N ILE A 203 -10.99 -2.29 11.52
CA ILE A 203 -11.66 -3.36 10.78
C ILE A 203 -10.64 -4.41 10.38
N GLY A 204 -11.03 -5.68 10.39
CA GLY A 204 -10.13 -6.79 10.13
C GLY A 204 -10.83 -7.99 9.50
N PHE A 205 -10.19 -8.57 8.49
CA PHE A 205 -10.67 -9.74 7.78
C PHE A 205 -9.53 -10.73 7.53
N LYS A 206 -9.69 -11.97 8.00
CA LYS A 206 -8.70 -13.05 7.87
C LYS A 206 -9.37 -14.24 7.17
N PRO A 207 -9.31 -14.35 5.83
CA PRO A 207 -10.00 -15.42 5.11
C PRO A 207 -9.34 -16.76 5.43
N GLN A 208 -10.09 -17.68 5.99
CA GLN A 208 -9.60 -19.03 6.29
C GLN A 208 -9.74 -19.99 5.10
N ARG A 209 -10.59 -19.65 4.12
CA ARG A 209 -10.96 -20.50 2.99
C ARG A 209 -10.97 -19.71 1.68
N ALA A 210 -10.85 -20.41 0.55
CA ALA A 210 -10.89 -19.77 -0.76
C ALA A 210 -12.26 -19.14 -1.02
N THR A 211 -13.32 -19.86 -0.67
CA THR A 211 -14.71 -19.43 -0.79
C THR A 211 -14.95 -18.11 -0.05
N THR A 212 -14.49 -17.99 1.21
CA THR A 212 -14.60 -16.76 2.01
C THR A 212 -13.86 -15.60 1.37
N PHE A 213 -12.68 -15.81 0.80
CA PHE A 213 -11.93 -14.75 0.11
C PHE A 213 -12.64 -14.32 -1.18
N ILE A 214 -13.00 -15.28 -2.04
CA ILE A 214 -13.55 -15.04 -3.38
C ILE A 214 -14.89 -14.30 -3.35
N GLN A 215 -15.72 -14.54 -2.34
CA GLN A 215 -16.99 -13.83 -2.14
C GLN A 215 -16.83 -12.30 -2.16
N TYR A 216 -15.69 -11.79 -1.70
CA TYR A 216 -15.40 -10.35 -1.64
C TYR A 216 -14.46 -9.88 -2.75
N THR A 217 -14.47 -10.58 -3.89
CA THR A 217 -13.68 -10.21 -5.06
C THR A 217 -14.55 -10.04 -6.29
N ASN A 218 -14.04 -9.29 -7.27
CA ASN A 218 -14.63 -9.21 -8.61
C ASN A 218 -14.30 -10.43 -9.49
N SER A 219 -13.76 -11.52 -8.93
CA SER A 219 -13.46 -12.73 -9.70
C SER A 219 -14.75 -13.33 -10.28
N PRO A 220 -14.81 -13.68 -11.58
CA PRO A 220 -16.00 -14.29 -12.16
C PRO A 220 -16.17 -15.77 -11.75
N THR A 221 -15.18 -16.38 -11.09
CA THR A 221 -15.24 -17.80 -10.74
C THR A 221 -15.89 -18.02 -9.39
N ARG A 222 -17.08 -18.63 -9.40
CA ARG A 222 -17.87 -18.95 -8.19
C ARG A 222 -17.94 -20.44 -7.85
N LYS A 223 -17.35 -21.31 -8.67
CA LYS A 223 -17.38 -22.78 -8.49
C LYS A 223 -16.04 -23.39 -8.10
N PHE A 224 -14.96 -22.67 -8.35
CA PHE A 224 -13.60 -23.05 -8.00
C PHE A 224 -12.73 -21.80 -8.01
N PHE A 225 -11.56 -21.88 -7.40
CA PHE A 225 -10.59 -20.80 -7.45
C PHE A 225 -9.82 -20.85 -8.78
N LYS A 226 -9.91 -19.76 -9.57
CA LYS A 226 -9.02 -19.54 -10.72
C LYS A 226 -8.10 -18.37 -10.41
N GLY A 227 -6.80 -18.63 -10.47
CA GLY A 227 -5.79 -17.60 -10.28
C GLY A 227 -5.82 -16.52 -11.36
N GLY A 228 -5.42 -15.31 -11.00
CA GLY A 228 -5.34 -14.18 -11.90
C GLY A 228 -5.48 -12.81 -11.21
N PRO A 229 -5.58 -11.73 -12.00
CA PRO A 229 -5.87 -10.40 -11.50
C PRO A 229 -7.27 -10.32 -10.90
N MET A 230 -7.40 -9.69 -9.74
CA MET A 230 -8.67 -9.45 -9.06
C MET A 230 -8.57 -8.23 -8.14
N ILE A 231 -9.72 -7.62 -7.87
CA ILE A 231 -9.88 -6.62 -6.83
C ILE A 231 -10.51 -7.33 -5.64
N PHE A 232 -9.83 -7.32 -4.50
CA PHE A 232 -10.39 -7.75 -3.22
C PHE A 232 -10.94 -6.53 -2.48
N GLN A 233 -12.19 -6.59 -2.03
CA GLN A 233 -12.82 -5.58 -1.21
C GLN A 233 -12.92 -6.08 0.23
N HIS A 234 -12.46 -5.27 1.19
CA HIS A 234 -12.67 -5.58 2.60
C HIS A 234 -14.19 -5.65 2.90
N PRO A 235 -14.67 -6.67 3.62
CA PRO A 235 -16.10 -6.86 3.86
C PRO A 235 -16.72 -5.73 4.69
N ASP A 236 -15.98 -5.26 5.70
CA ASP A 236 -16.45 -4.19 6.57
C ASP A 236 -16.18 -2.80 5.98
N ILE A 237 -17.06 -1.86 6.32
CA ILE A 237 -16.99 -0.46 5.92
C ILE A 237 -16.10 0.30 6.90
N LEU A 238 -15.06 0.97 6.38
CA LEU A 238 -14.26 1.92 7.13
C LEU A 238 -15.04 3.23 7.26
N THR A 239 -15.37 3.61 8.49
CA THR A 239 -16.02 4.90 8.76
C THR A 239 -14.99 5.93 9.18
N ILE A 240 -14.98 7.06 8.48
CA ILE A 240 -14.05 8.16 8.70
C ILE A 240 -14.83 9.39 9.15
N THR A 241 -14.64 9.78 10.41
CA THR A 241 -15.36 10.91 11.02
C THR A 241 -14.50 12.16 11.18
N ALA A 242 -13.20 12.00 11.45
CA ALA A 242 -12.29 13.12 11.69
C ALA A 242 -11.99 13.93 10.43
N GLU A 243 -11.82 15.24 10.58
CA GLU A 243 -11.39 16.13 9.51
C GLU A 243 -9.86 15.97 9.32
N TYR A 244 -9.44 15.47 8.16
CA TYR A 244 -8.03 15.16 7.82
C TYR A 244 -7.38 13.99 8.59
N PRO A 245 -8.00 12.81 8.60
CA PRO A 245 -7.46 11.63 9.23
C PRO A 245 -6.26 11.09 8.46
N THR A 246 -5.51 10.24 9.14
CA THR A 246 -4.62 9.27 8.51
C THR A 246 -5.33 7.93 8.45
N VAL A 247 -5.43 7.32 7.26
CA VAL A 247 -5.97 5.96 7.14
C VAL A 247 -4.80 5.01 6.92
N PHE A 248 -4.66 4.07 7.84
CA PHE A 248 -3.68 3.00 7.72
C PHE A 248 -4.39 1.74 7.22
N VAL A 249 -3.82 1.13 6.19
CA VAL A 249 -4.27 -0.17 5.67
C VAL A 249 -3.08 -1.11 5.65
N GLN A 250 -3.33 -2.37 5.94
CA GLN A 250 -2.29 -3.39 5.97
C GLN A 250 -2.87 -4.74 5.63
N PHE A 251 -2.07 -5.57 4.96
CA PHE A 251 -2.25 -7.01 5.07
C PHE A 251 -0.99 -7.65 5.62
N LYS A 252 -1.17 -8.58 6.57
CA LYS A 252 -0.07 -9.25 7.25
C LYS A 252 -0.37 -10.72 7.55
N ASP A 253 0.67 -11.53 7.62
CA ASP A 253 0.60 -12.88 8.16
C ASP A 253 1.88 -13.14 8.95
N HIS A 254 1.79 -13.15 10.28
CA HIS A 254 2.91 -13.43 11.20
C HIS A 254 2.72 -14.78 11.93
N ASP A 255 1.53 -15.38 11.84
CA ASP A 255 1.13 -16.49 12.71
C ASP A 255 1.38 -17.87 12.07
N ASN A 256 1.85 -17.92 10.82
CA ASN A 256 1.86 -19.13 10.02
C ASN A 256 3.26 -19.67 9.72
N ILE A 257 3.45 -20.96 9.98
CA ILE A 257 4.62 -21.76 9.55
C ILE A 257 4.55 -22.06 8.02
N ARG A 258 3.63 -21.41 7.29
CA ARG A 258 3.36 -21.70 5.87
C ARG A 258 4.02 -20.65 4.98
N ILE A 259 4.86 -21.13 4.07
CA ILE A 259 5.44 -20.29 3.01
C ILE A 259 4.31 -19.70 2.17
N LYS A 260 4.30 -18.36 2.08
CA LYS A 260 3.48 -17.56 1.18
C LYS A 260 4.24 -17.29 -0.10
N SER A 261 3.55 -17.44 -1.23
CA SER A 261 4.08 -17.16 -2.56
C SER A 261 2.95 -16.81 -3.51
N SER A 262 3.29 -16.49 -4.76
CA SER A 262 2.31 -16.47 -5.86
C SER A 262 1.21 -15.40 -5.70
N MET A 263 1.57 -14.28 -5.08
CA MET A 263 0.76 -13.07 -4.97
C MET A 263 1.53 -11.88 -5.53
N SER A 264 0.82 -10.95 -6.16
CA SER A 264 1.35 -9.62 -6.48
C SER A 264 0.36 -8.55 -6.03
N VAL A 265 0.87 -7.39 -5.67
CA VAL A 265 0.11 -6.21 -5.27
C VAL A 265 0.34 -5.14 -6.31
N ASP A 266 -0.73 -4.63 -6.89
CA ASP A 266 -0.70 -3.50 -7.83
C ASP A 266 -0.91 -2.19 -7.07
N TYR A 267 -2.00 -2.10 -6.31
CA TYR A 267 -2.37 -0.91 -5.55
C TYR A 267 -3.31 -1.25 -4.39
N VAL A 268 -3.53 -0.26 -3.53
CA VAL A 268 -4.64 -0.22 -2.58
C VAL A 268 -5.39 1.09 -2.73
N ARG A 269 -6.72 1.05 -2.63
CA ARG A 269 -7.57 2.23 -2.75
C ARG A 269 -8.71 2.25 -1.74
N LEU A 270 -9.20 3.45 -1.49
CA LEU A 270 -10.42 3.74 -0.74
C LEU A 270 -11.52 4.09 -1.75
N VAL A 271 -12.59 3.32 -1.77
CA VAL A 271 -13.76 3.55 -2.62
C VAL A 271 -14.90 4.01 -1.73
N ARG A 272 -15.54 5.14 -2.04
CA ARG A 272 -16.68 5.59 -1.25
C ARG A 272 -17.86 4.62 -1.42
N VAL A 273 -18.64 4.42 -0.37
CA VAL A 273 -19.80 3.52 -0.40
C VAL A 273 -20.88 3.99 -1.41
N ASP A 274 -20.95 5.29 -1.71
CA ASP A 274 -21.87 5.88 -2.69
C ASP A 274 -21.38 5.81 -4.15
N ASP A 275 -20.18 5.32 -4.40
CA ASP A 275 -19.60 5.11 -5.73
C ASP A 275 -19.94 3.70 -6.26
N TRP A 276 -21.21 3.51 -6.60
CA TRP A 276 -21.78 2.21 -6.98
C TRP A 276 -21.09 1.54 -8.17
N ASP A 277 -20.47 2.31 -9.06
CA ASP A 277 -19.76 1.80 -10.23
C ASP A 277 -18.45 1.09 -9.84
N ASN A 278 -17.91 1.39 -8.66
CA ASN A 278 -16.64 0.86 -8.17
C ASN A 278 -16.78 -0.08 -6.97
N VAL A 279 -17.97 -0.18 -6.37
CA VAL A 279 -18.24 -1.08 -5.24
C VAL A 279 -18.46 -2.51 -5.72
N ILE A 280 -17.75 -3.46 -5.12
CA ILE A 280 -17.99 -4.89 -5.34
C ILE A 280 -19.15 -5.32 -4.47
N VAL A 281 -20.24 -5.76 -5.09
CA VAL A 281 -21.35 -6.41 -4.39
C VAL A 281 -20.97 -7.88 -4.16
N PRO A 282 -20.88 -8.35 -2.90
CA PRO A 282 -20.51 -9.74 -2.64
C PRO A 282 -21.51 -10.71 -3.27
N GLU A 283 -21.02 -11.64 -4.07
CA GLU A 283 -21.83 -12.67 -4.70
C GLU A 283 -21.69 -14.00 -3.96
N ALA A 284 -22.79 -14.73 -3.86
CA ALA A 284 -22.77 -16.07 -3.27
C ALA A 284 -21.86 -17.00 -4.08
N VAL A 285 -21.03 -17.74 -3.36
CA VAL A 285 -20.20 -18.81 -3.92
C VAL A 285 -21.04 -20.08 -4.03
N ASP A 286 -20.71 -20.95 -4.98
CA ASP A 286 -21.42 -22.21 -5.21
C ASP A 286 -21.43 -23.07 -3.94
N ALA A 287 -22.61 -23.52 -3.53
CA ALA A 287 -22.81 -24.26 -2.30
C ALA A 287 -22.08 -25.61 -2.30
N GLU A 288 -21.94 -26.26 -3.46
CA GLU A 288 -21.20 -27.51 -3.58
C GLU A 288 -19.72 -27.30 -3.28
N TRP A 289 -19.15 -26.18 -3.74
CA TRP A 289 -17.75 -25.84 -3.45
C TRP A 289 -17.53 -25.54 -1.96
N VAL A 290 -18.44 -24.79 -1.34
CA VAL A 290 -18.38 -24.52 0.11
C VAL A 290 -18.42 -25.82 0.92
N GLU A 291 -19.30 -26.73 0.55
CA GLU A 291 -19.43 -28.04 1.21
C GLU A 291 -18.23 -28.94 0.96
N GLU A 292 -17.65 -28.91 -0.25
CA GLU A 292 -16.45 -29.67 -0.58
C GLU A 292 -15.23 -29.17 0.22
N GLU A 293 -15.03 -27.86 0.34
CA GLU A 293 -13.96 -27.31 1.19
C GLU A 293 -14.14 -27.71 2.66
N ARG A 294 -15.38 -27.65 3.18
CA ARG A 294 -15.69 -28.09 4.54
C ARG A 294 -15.35 -29.57 4.74
N ARG A 295 -15.74 -30.44 3.79
CA ARG A 295 -15.43 -31.87 3.83
C ARG A 295 -13.92 -32.15 3.81
N MET A 296 -13.17 -31.48 2.94
CA MET A 296 -11.71 -31.62 2.86
C MET A 296 -11.02 -31.17 4.16
N GLU A 297 -11.52 -30.12 4.81
CA GLU A 297 -10.98 -29.63 6.08
C GLU A 297 -11.24 -30.62 7.24
N GLU A 298 -12.42 -31.21 7.28
CA GLU A 298 -12.75 -32.27 8.24
C GLU A 298 -11.90 -33.52 8.06
N GLU A 299 -11.69 -33.94 6.80
CA GLU A 299 -10.83 -35.07 6.47
C GLU A 299 -9.37 -34.81 6.86
N ARG A 300 -8.84 -33.61 6.58
CA ARG A 300 -7.50 -33.20 7.02
C ARG A 300 -7.38 -33.19 8.55
N SER A 301 -8.41 -32.74 9.25
CA SER A 301 -8.43 -32.71 10.72
C SER A 301 -8.43 -34.14 11.30
N ARG A 302 -9.21 -35.06 10.73
CA ARG A 302 -9.21 -36.48 11.11
C ARG A 302 -7.86 -37.15 10.85
N ASN A 303 -7.29 -36.92 9.68
CA ASN A 303 -6.00 -37.50 9.30
C ASN A 303 -4.85 -36.95 10.17
N ARG A 304 -4.89 -35.65 10.53
CA ARG A 304 -3.93 -35.06 11.48
C ARG A 304 -4.07 -35.68 12.88
N GLY A 305 -5.29 -36.01 13.31
CA GLY A 305 -5.53 -36.75 14.57
C GLY A 305 -5.02 -38.19 14.57
N MET A 306 -5.05 -38.90 13.43
CA MET A 306 -4.54 -40.28 13.35
C MET A 306 -3.00 -40.38 13.31
N PHE A 307 -2.31 -39.40 12.71
CA PHE A 307 -0.84 -39.38 12.66
C PHE A 307 -0.19 -38.68 13.86
N GLY A 308 -0.95 -37.90 14.64
CA GLY A 308 -0.50 -37.31 15.91
C GLY A 308 -0.43 -38.29 17.09
N GLY A 309 -0.95 -39.52 16.93
CA GLY A 309 -1.01 -40.53 17.99
C GLY A 309 0.27 -41.33 18.26
N PHE A 310 1.40 -41.02 17.61
CA PHE A 310 2.67 -41.73 17.81
C PHE A 310 3.76 -40.91 18.53
N GLY A 311 3.39 -39.79 19.16
CA GLY A 311 4.33 -38.91 19.86
C GLY A 311 3.73 -38.13 21.03
N GLN A 312 2.91 -38.76 21.86
CA GLN A 312 2.56 -38.23 23.19
C GLN A 312 2.78 -39.34 24.21
N GLY A 313 3.91 -39.21 24.89
CA GLY A 313 4.36 -40.08 25.98
C GLY A 313 5.49 -39.39 26.72
N LEU A 314 5.27 -38.14 27.12
CA LEU A 314 5.93 -37.51 28.25
C LEU A 314 4.89 -36.58 28.88
N ASP A 315 4.30 -37.07 29.96
CA ASP A 315 3.56 -36.29 30.94
C ASP A 315 4.49 -35.22 31.53
N ASP A 316 3.97 -34.03 31.79
CA ASP A 316 4.22 -33.38 33.08
C ASP A 316 3.15 -32.30 33.35
N ASP A 317 2.23 -32.64 34.25
CA ASP A 317 1.58 -31.67 35.11
C ASP A 317 2.65 -31.14 36.07
N THR A 318 3.06 -29.87 35.94
CA THR A 318 3.38 -28.98 37.06
C THR A 318 3.80 -27.58 36.59
N ALA A 319 3.61 -26.62 37.49
CA ALA A 319 4.11 -25.24 37.51
C ALA A 319 3.16 -24.14 37.00
N GLU A 320 2.25 -23.77 37.90
CA GLU A 320 1.99 -22.37 38.22
C GLU A 320 3.30 -21.56 38.32
N GLY A 321 3.29 -20.34 37.79
CA GLY A 321 4.20 -19.26 38.18
C GLY A 321 5.61 -19.30 37.59
N PHE A 322 5.84 -18.60 36.49
CA PHE A 322 7.17 -18.05 36.17
C PHE A 322 7.04 -16.67 35.53
N ASP A 323 7.42 -15.65 36.31
CA ASP A 323 7.82 -14.34 35.83
C ASP A 323 9.06 -14.47 34.91
N PRO A 324 9.15 -13.71 33.81
CA PRO A 324 10.38 -13.64 33.04
C PRO A 324 11.41 -12.81 33.80
N VAL A 325 12.33 -13.50 34.51
CA VAL A 325 13.58 -12.93 34.99
C VAL A 325 14.43 -12.54 33.78
N TRP A 326 14.63 -11.24 33.63
CA TRP A 326 15.69 -10.66 32.81
C TRP A 326 17.04 -11.17 33.30
N ILE A 327 17.74 -11.95 32.49
CA ILE A 327 19.16 -12.21 32.68
C ILE A 327 19.92 -11.11 31.96
N GLY A 328 20.36 -10.13 32.74
CA GLY A 328 21.47 -9.25 32.36
C GLY A 328 22.75 -10.07 32.37
N SER A 329 23.49 -10.01 31.27
CA SER A 329 24.90 -10.40 31.25
C SER A 329 25.73 -9.14 31.53
N GLU A 330 25.92 -8.83 32.80
CA GLU A 330 27.09 -8.10 33.27
C GLU A 330 28.23 -9.11 33.39
N SER A 331 29.35 -8.84 32.73
CA SER A 331 30.64 -9.42 33.07
C SER A 331 31.62 -8.26 33.17
N ASP A 332 31.68 -7.68 34.37
CA ASP A 332 32.89 -7.05 34.87
C ASP A 332 33.83 -8.16 35.33
N ASP A 333 35.07 -8.09 34.87
CA ASP A 333 36.22 -8.35 35.75
C ASP A 333 37.34 -7.40 35.32
N SER A 334 37.76 -6.63 36.32
CA SER A 334 38.84 -5.67 36.39
C SER A 334 40.21 -6.37 36.28
N ASP A 335 41.38 -5.76 36.15
CA ASP A 335 41.90 -4.52 36.71
C ASP A 335 43.27 -4.20 36.09
N ALA A 336 43.65 -2.94 36.25
CA ALA A 336 45.02 -2.42 36.36
C ALA A 336 45.93 -2.42 35.11
N LEU A 337 46.30 -1.22 34.63
CA LEU A 337 47.44 -0.49 35.20
C LEU A 337 47.53 0.94 34.66
N ASP A 338 47.95 1.80 35.58
CA ASP A 338 48.28 3.22 35.46
C ASP A 338 49.24 3.56 34.31
N ASP A 339 49.03 4.72 33.68
CA ASP A 339 50.02 5.82 33.64
C ASP A 339 49.53 6.91 32.67
N GLU A 340 48.97 8.00 33.22
CA GLU A 340 49.06 9.31 32.58
C GLU A 340 50.42 9.93 32.88
N PRO A 341 50.95 10.73 31.94
CA PRO A 341 51.49 12.00 32.36
C PRO A 341 50.79 13.18 31.68
N HIS A 342 50.49 14.16 32.53
CA HIS A 342 50.00 15.50 32.22
C HIS A 342 50.98 16.33 31.36
N PRO A 343 50.52 17.48 30.81
CA PRO A 343 51.12 18.21 29.70
C PRO A 343 52.24 19.14 30.15
N ASP A 344 53.15 19.46 29.23
CA ASP A 344 53.81 20.76 29.16
C ASP A 344 54.36 21.01 27.73
N GLU A 345 54.06 22.23 27.27
CA GLU A 345 54.84 23.16 26.44
C GLU A 345 55.72 22.69 25.24
N LEU A 346 55.59 23.47 24.15
CA LEU A 346 56.63 23.98 23.21
C LEU A 346 56.11 23.95 21.75
N SER A 347 55.62 25.08 21.21
CA SER A 347 56.35 26.15 20.50
C SER A 347 56.56 25.89 19.00
N ASP A 348 56.07 26.85 18.19
CA ASP A 348 56.52 27.29 16.85
C ASP A 348 57.27 26.32 15.91
N ALA A 349 56.65 26.08 14.74
CA ALA A 349 57.28 26.12 13.41
C ALA A 349 56.24 26.24 12.31
#